data_AF-A0A2M7QWE9-F1
#
_entry.id   AF-A0A2M7QWE9-F1
#
_cell.length_a   1.000
_cell.length_b   1.000
_cell.length_c   1.000
_cell.angle_alpha   90.00
_cell.angle_beta   90.00
_cell.angle_gamma   90.00
#
_symmetry.space_group_name_H-M   'P 1'
#
loop_
_entity.id
_entity.type
_entity.pdbx_description
1 polymer ?
#
loop_
_entity_poly.entity_id
_entity_poly.type
_entity_poly.pdbx_seq_one_letter_code
_entity_poly.pdbx_strand_id
1 'polypeptide(L)'
;MNTAIITVKTPLDLKTQAQEVAAQLGFSLSALVNAYLRQLIKTKTVHFSIPEEPSQFLIDSLKESAKDIKAGRVVSFDDPEKALDYLDRIIEND
;
A
#
# COMPACT_ATOMS: atom_id res chain seq x y z
N MET A 1 28.95 -1.82 21.35
CA MET A 1 27.55 -1.79 20.88
C MET A 1 26.65 -2.05 22.07
N ASN A 2 25.82 -1.08 22.48
CA ASN A 2 24.79 -1.36 23.49
C ASN A 2 23.63 -2.05 22.78
N THR A 3 23.48 -3.35 23.03
CA THR A 3 22.37 -4.14 22.51
C THR A 3 21.51 -4.61 23.68
N ALA A 4 20.21 -4.69 23.45
CA ALA A 4 19.25 -5.24 24.40
C ALA A 4 18.55 -6.44 23.75
N ILE A 5 18.19 -7.43 24.55
CA ILE A 5 17.52 -8.64 24.08
C ILE A 5 16.01 -8.45 24.23
N ILE A 6 15.27 -8.71 23.15
CA ILE A 6 13.81 -8.77 23.17
C ILE A 6 13.38 -10.23 23.05
N THR A 7 12.71 -10.75 24.08
CA THR A 7 12.15 -12.11 24.09
C THR A 7 10.64 -12.02 24.03
N VAL A 8 10.03 -12.58 22.97
CA VAL A 8 8.58 -12.60 22.78
C VAL A 8 8.11 -14.05 22.71
N LYS A 9 7.14 -14.42 23.56
CA LYS A 9 6.43 -15.69 23.43
C LYS A 9 5.38 -15.58 22.32
N THR A 10 5.39 -16.51 21.39
CA THR A 10 4.48 -16.53 20.24
C THR A 10 4.28 -17.97 19.77
N PRO A 11 3.16 -18.31 19.12
CA PRO A 11 2.96 -19.63 18.51
C PRO A 11 4.09 -20.00 17.55
N LEU A 12 4.44 -21.29 17.52
CA LEU A 12 5.56 -21.78 16.70
C LEU A 12 5.30 -21.59 15.20
N ASP A 13 4.09 -21.93 14.77
CA ASP A 13 3.62 -21.78 13.40
C ASP A 13 3.65 -20.33 12.93
N LEU A 14 3.19 -19.38 13.76
CA LEU A 14 3.23 -17.95 13.45
C LEU A 14 4.66 -17.47 13.25
N LYS A 15 5.59 -17.89 14.12
CA LYS A 15 7.01 -17.55 13.99
C LYS A 15 7.61 -18.10 12.70
N THR A 16 7.37 -19.36 12.40
CA THR A 16 7.92 -20.02 11.21
C THR A 16 7.43 -19.34 9.93
N GLN A 17 6.12 -19.09 9.82
CA GLN A 17 5.54 -18.40 8.67
C GLN A 17 6.10 -16.98 8.50
N ALA A 18 6.21 -16.22 9.59
CA ALA A 18 6.80 -14.88 9.54
C ALA A 18 8.28 -14.90 9.11
N GLN A 19 9.05 -15.93 9.50
CA GLN A 19 10.44 -16.09 9.06
C GLN A 19 10.54 -16.42 7.58
N GLU A 20 9.66 -17.28 7.06
CA GLU A 20 9.60 -17.63 5.62
C GLU A 20 9.27 -16.40 4.77
N VAL A 21 8.25 -15.62 5.16
CA VAL A 21 7.89 -14.38 4.46
C VAL A 21 9.05 -13.39 4.50
N ALA A 22 9.70 -13.20 5.66
CA ALA A 22 10.86 -12.33 5.76
C ALA A 22 11.99 -12.76 4.81
N ALA A 23 12.28 -14.06 4.76
CA ALA A 23 13.34 -14.61 3.91
C ALA A 23 13.03 -14.43 2.41
N GLN A 24 11.77 -14.62 1.99
CA GLN A 24 11.34 -14.36 0.62
C GLN A 24 11.50 -12.89 0.22
N LEU A 25 11.34 -11.97 1.18
CA LEU A 25 11.57 -10.54 0.99
C LEU A 25 13.06 -10.14 1.10
N GLY A 26 13.97 -11.08 1.37
CA GLY A 26 15.41 -10.82 1.52
C GLY A 26 15.82 -10.25 2.88
N PHE A 27 14.98 -10.39 3.91
CA PHE A 27 15.24 -9.88 5.25
C PHE A 27 15.30 -11.00 6.30
N SER A 28 16.01 -10.76 7.39
CA SER A 28 15.82 -11.56 8.61
C SER A 28 14.60 -11.06 9.38
N LEU A 29 13.91 -11.95 10.11
CA LEU A 29 12.82 -11.54 11.00
C LEU A 29 13.27 -10.49 12.03
N SER A 30 14.50 -10.60 12.54
CA SER A 30 15.06 -9.61 13.48
C SER A 30 15.23 -8.23 12.84
N ALA A 31 15.62 -8.16 11.56
CA ALA A 31 15.73 -6.89 10.86
C ALA A 31 14.35 -6.20 10.74
N LEU A 32 13.30 -6.96 10.42
CA LEU A 32 11.93 -6.45 10.34
C LEU A 32 11.39 -5.99 11.71
N VAL A 33 11.65 -6.73 12.79
CA VAL A 33 11.27 -6.29 14.15
C VAL A 33 11.96 -4.97 14.51
N ASN A 34 13.26 -4.84 14.23
CA ASN A 34 13.98 -3.59 14.46
C ASN A 34 13.47 -2.44 13.58
N ALA A 35 13.13 -2.72 12.32
CA ALA A 35 12.54 -1.73 11.43
C ALA A 35 11.18 -1.25 11.94
N TYR A 36 10.33 -2.16 12.41
CA TYR A 36 9.05 -1.81 13.02
C TYR A 36 9.22 -0.93 14.27
N LEU A 37 10.16 -1.26 15.17
CA LEU A 37 10.44 -0.43 16.34
C LEU A 37 10.88 0.99 15.94
N ARG A 38 11.72 1.12 14.92
CA ARG A 38 12.12 2.44 14.38
C ARG A 38 10.92 3.20 13.80
N GLN A 39 10.07 2.50 13.06
CA GLN A 39 8.86 3.10 12.48
C GLN A 39 7.92 3.57 13.59
N LEU A 40 7.66 2.73 14.59
CA LEU A 40 6.84 3.07 15.75
C LEU A 40 7.37 4.32 16.48
N ILE A 41 8.68 4.43 16.68
CA ILE A 41 9.31 5.62 17.28
C ILE A 41 9.09 6.85 16.40
N LYS A 42 9.26 6.71 15.09
CA LYS A 42 9.17 7.81 14.13
C LYS A 42 7.74 8.33 13.99
N THR A 43 6.77 7.43 13.83
CA THR A 43 5.38 7.79 13.53
C THR A 43 4.53 7.99 14.77
N LYS A 44 4.91 7.36 15.91
CA LYS A 44 4.11 7.31 17.14
C LYS A 44 2.69 6.78 16.89
N THR A 45 2.52 5.93 15.89
CA THR A 45 1.26 5.34 15.49
C THR A 45 1.40 3.84 15.31
N VAL A 46 0.31 3.12 15.56
CA VAL A 46 0.16 1.71 15.19
C VAL A 46 -0.93 1.65 14.11
N HIS A 47 -0.66 0.98 13.00
CA HIS A 47 -1.62 0.83 11.92
C HIS A 47 -2.34 -0.52 12.09
N PHE A 48 -3.66 -0.44 12.28
CA PHE A 48 -4.55 -1.59 12.22
C PHE A 48 -5.46 -1.38 11.01
N SER A 49 -5.48 -2.35 10.10
CA SER A 49 -6.45 -2.40 9.02
C SER A 49 -7.22 -3.71 9.08
N ILE A 50 -8.52 -3.60 8.83
CA ILE A 50 -9.31 -4.74 8.36
C ILE A 50 -9.10 -4.75 6.84
N PRO A 51 -8.99 -5.92 6.18
CA PRO A 51 -8.91 -5.97 4.72
C PRO A 51 -9.98 -5.05 4.10
N GLU A 52 -9.55 -4.10 3.27
CA GLU A 52 -10.47 -3.18 2.61
C GLU A 52 -11.21 -3.93 1.52
N GLU A 53 -12.50 -4.17 1.72
CA GLU A 53 -13.40 -4.61 0.67
C GLU A 53 -13.86 -3.38 -0.12
N PRO A 54 -13.75 -3.37 -1.47
CA PRO A 54 -14.23 -2.27 -2.30
C PRO A 54 -15.67 -1.92 -1.97
N SER A 55 -15.95 -0.64 -1.72
CA SER A 55 -17.34 -0.19 -1.52
C SER A 55 -18.17 -0.45 -2.77
N GLN A 56 -19.49 -0.61 -2.61
CA GLN A 56 -20.39 -0.76 -3.76
C GLN A 56 -20.24 0.40 -4.76
N PHE A 57 -20.01 1.62 -4.25
CA PHE A 57 -19.68 2.78 -5.06
C PHE A 57 -18.43 2.57 -5.90
N LEU A 58 -17.32 2.13 -5.30
CA LEU A 58 -16.08 1.87 -6.03
C LEU A 58 -16.27 0.78 -7.08
N ILE A 59 -16.99 -0.30 -6.75
CA ILE A 59 -17.30 -1.38 -7.70
C ILE A 59 -18.07 -0.84 -8.91
N ASP A 60 -19.08 -0.01 -8.68
CA ASP A 60 -19.92 0.51 -9.76
C ASP A 60 -19.19 1.56 -10.59
N SER A 61 -18.38 2.42 -9.98
CA SER A 61 -17.48 3.36 -10.68
C SER A 61 -16.47 2.63 -11.58
N LEU A 62 -15.91 1.50 -11.14
CA LEU A 62 -15.02 0.68 -11.97
C LEU A 62 -15.75 0.05 -13.15
N LYS A 63 -16.99 -0.42 -12.97
CA LYS A 63 -17.82 -0.95 -14.06
C LYS A 63 -18.17 0.14 -15.08
N GLU A 64 -18.48 1.35 -14.61
CA GLU A 64 -18.74 2.51 -15.46
C GLU A 64 -17.51 2.90 -16.27
N SER A 65 -16.36 3.06 -15.60
CA SER A 65 -15.08 3.34 -16.25
C SER A 65 -14.75 2.32 -17.35
N ALA A 66 -14.97 1.02 -17.09
CA ALA A 66 -14.77 -0.02 -18.10
C ALA A 66 -15.71 0.10 -19.31
N LYS A 67 -16.95 0.59 -19.12
CA LYS A 67 -17.88 0.87 -20.22
C LYS A 67 -17.47 2.12 -20.99
N ASP A 68 -16.98 3.15 -20.31
CA ASP A 68 -16.53 4.40 -20.91
C ASP A 68 -15.30 4.20 -21.79
N ILE A 69 -14.31 3.42 -21.31
CA ILE A 69 -13.14 3.03 -22.11
C ILE A 69 -13.57 2.32 -23.39
N LYS A 70 -14.47 1.32 -23.29
CA LYS A 70 -14.97 0.58 -24.46
C LYS A 70 -15.75 1.45 -25.44
N ALA A 71 -16.46 2.45 -24.94
CA ALA A 71 -17.24 3.36 -25.75
C ALA A 71 -16.43 4.56 -26.28
N GLY A 72 -15.13 4.64 -25.97
CA GLY A 72 -14.29 5.79 -26.35
C GLY A 72 -14.64 7.08 -25.62
N ARG A 73 -15.38 7.02 -24.50
CA ARG A 73 -15.70 8.17 -23.64
C ARG A 73 -14.56 8.43 -22.64
N VAL A 74 -13.33 8.44 -23.15
CA VAL A 74 -12.13 8.63 -22.35
C VAL A 74 -11.19 9.58 -23.07
N VAL A 75 -10.44 10.35 -22.30
CA VAL A 75 -9.33 11.14 -22.82
C VAL A 75 -8.05 10.38 -22.52
N SER A 76 -7.28 10.09 -23.57
CA SER A 76 -6.00 9.39 -23.49
C SER A 76 -4.91 10.25 -24.09
N PHE A 77 -3.72 10.22 -23.48
CA PHE A 77 -2.58 11.01 -23.90
C PHE A 77 -1.43 10.08 -24.30
N ASP A 78 -0.75 10.45 -25.38
CA ASP A 78 0.50 9.83 -25.84
C ASP A 78 1.74 10.47 -25.22
N ASP A 79 1.56 11.62 -24.57
CA ASP A 79 2.59 12.45 -23.99
C ASP A 79 2.20 12.85 -22.55
N PRO A 80 3.09 12.66 -21.55
CA PRO A 80 2.80 12.98 -20.16
C PRO A 80 2.52 14.47 -19.89
N GLU A 81 3.17 15.40 -20.59
CA GLU A 81 2.96 16.84 -20.38
C GLU A 81 1.55 17.25 -20.81
N LYS A 82 1.06 16.70 -21.93
CA LYS A 82 -0.33 16.93 -22.36
C LYS A 82 -1.37 16.43 -21.34
N ALA A 83 -1.04 15.37 -20.60
CA ALA A 83 -1.92 14.85 -19.54
C ALA A 83 -1.97 15.81 -18.34
N LEU A 84 -0.82 16.38 -17.96
CA LEU A 84 -0.72 17.39 -16.91
C LEU A 84 -1.46 18.67 -17.29
N ASP A 85 -1.21 19.21 -18.49
CA ASP A 85 -1.91 20.40 -19.01
C ASP A 85 -3.43 20.22 -19.02
N TYR A 86 -3.91 19.01 -19.35
CA TYR A 86 -5.33 18.69 -19.34
C TYR A 86 -5.91 18.69 -17.93
N LEU A 87 -5.19 18.13 -16.95
CA LEU A 87 -5.60 18.13 -15.55
C LEU A 87 -5.62 19.54 -14.98
N ASP A 88 -4.59 20.33 -15.22
CA ASP A 88 -4.50 21.72 -14.76
C ASP A 88 -5.67 22.54 -15.30
N ARG A 89 -5.97 22.41 -16.59
CA ARG A 89 -7.13 23.07 -17.20
C ARG A 89 -8.47 22.63 -16.59
N ILE A 90 -8.65 21.37 -16.20
CA ILE A 90 -9.91 20.94 -15.57
C ILE A 90 -10.02 21.53 -14.17
N ILE A 91 -8.93 21.48 -13.40
CA ILE A 91 -8.88 22.00 -12.03
C ILE A 91 -9.12 23.52 -12.00
N GLU A 92 -8.60 24.26 -12.96
CA GLU A 92 -8.81 25.71 -13.09
C GLU A 92 -10.26 26.11 -13.45
N ASN A 93 -11.04 25.18 -14.00
CA ASN A 93 -12.40 25.44 -14.49
C ASN A 93 -13.52 24.80 -13.63
N ASP A 94 -13.17 24.14 -12.52
CA ASP A 94 -14.09 23.63 -11.48
C ASP A 94 -14.31 24.66 -10.36
#